data_AF-A0A8J5CSZ6-F1
#
_entry.id   AF-A0A8J5CSZ6-F1
#
_cell.length_a   1.000
_cell.length_b   1.000
_cell.length_c   1.000
_cell.angle_alpha   90.00
_cell.angle_beta   90.00
_cell.angle_gamma   90.00
#
_symmetry.space_group_name_H-M   'P 1'
#
loop_
_entity.id
_entity.type
_entity.pdbx_description
1 polymer ?
#
loop_
_entity_poly.entity_id
_entity_poly.type
_entity_poly.pdbx_seq_one_letter_code
_entity_poly.pdbx_strand_id
1 'polypeptide(L)'
;MEGKVGSEVRAEKGVSEIKPEVKIMRQILQIGFSQTKTHFLHMREFCLTCKHVASQPQRTISHLYNNRSATLPRLYRTILRQSNERARLISNYTVNRGISKSSQLENYEALSLENVEVQKYLRKLREEHRAALHGEDEASTQAARSQAPLMRLLDQVERLWSDIEELCALAESNEGDKEMQDMAREELQEVKTKLYGLQEEVLCALIPEEVMDDRTVVVEVSAGVGGQEAMLFCQDVFNMYLSYVQHRGWQEEVTEYETTDIGGLRHGSIVVSGDSVYSSLKYEGGTHRVQRVPKTEKAGRVHTSTVSVAVLPQPLEIDIQLSEKDMKMETKRASGAGGQSVNTTDSAVRIVHLPTGLSVESQSERSQHHNKDKCLKKLRALLYQQQLDNNTQNYNSNRKLQVGAKGRSEKIRTYNFPQDRVTDHRLGVSMHNLATFMGGTDTFHDLVSQLVEEGHRETLQEIIYGIKT
;
A
#
# COMPACT_ATOMS: atom_id res chain seq x y z
N MET A 1 47.20 -10.62 63.51
CA MET A 1 48.24 -11.51 64.05
C MET A 1 48.31 -12.73 63.15
N GLU A 2 49.54 -13.09 62.79
CA GLU A 2 49.94 -14.08 61.79
C GLU A 2 49.48 -15.51 62.11
N GLY A 3 49.51 -16.41 61.11
CA GLY A 3 49.54 -17.84 61.41
C GLY A 3 49.20 -18.76 60.25
N LYS A 4 50.23 -19.29 59.59
CA LYS A 4 50.22 -20.44 58.64
C LYS A 4 49.86 -21.77 59.34
N VAL A 5 49.83 -22.83 58.51
CA VAL A 5 49.94 -24.29 58.78
C VAL A 5 48.56 -24.98 58.71
N GLY A 6 48.25 -25.97 57.88
CA GLY A 6 49.05 -26.93 57.10
C GLY A 6 48.91 -28.33 57.72
N SER A 7 48.08 -29.21 57.16
CA SER A 7 48.19 -30.67 57.38
C SER A 7 47.39 -31.49 56.35
N GLU A 8 48.11 -32.41 55.70
CA GLU A 8 47.64 -33.52 54.87
C GLU A 8 46.99 -34.61 55.73
N VAL A 9 46.01 -35.37 55.18
CA VAL A 9 45.91 -36.83 55.39
C VAL A 9 45.28 -37.49 54.15
N ARG A 10 45.91 -38.60 53.72
CA ARG A 10 45.62 -39.54 52.62
C ARG A 10 44.62 -40.64 53.02
N ALA A 11 44.25 -41.46 52.02
CA ALA A 11 43.69 -42.82 52.07
C ALA A 11 42.14 -42.88 51.99
N GLU A 12 41.48 -43.79 51.27
CA GLU A 12 41.90 -45.06 50.68
C GLU A 12 40.88 -45.57 49.64
N LYS A 13 41.24 -46.67 48.96
CA LYS A 13 40.63 -47.27 47.77
C LYS A 13 39.24 -47.89 48.00
N GLY A 14 38.40 -47.83 46.97
CA GLY A 14 37.27 -48.74 46.77
C GLY A 14 36.70 -48.60 45.36
N VAL A 15 36.98 -49.58 44.49
CA VAL A 15 36.38 -49.70 43.15
C VAL A 15 35.28 -50.75 43.23
N SER A 16 34.02 -50.33 43.09
CA SER A 16 32.92 -51.23 42.73
C SER A 16 31.86 -50.49 41.91
N GLU A 17 31.56 -51.11 40.77
CA GLU A 17 30.34 -50.96 39.95
C GLU A 17 29.98 -49.56 39.44
N ILE A 18 30.50 -49.29 38.24
CA ILE A 18 30.07 -48.19 37.41
C ILE A 18 28.67 -48.50 36.83
N LYS A 19 27.67 -47.75 37.28
CA LYS A 19 26.25 -47.76 36.83
C LYS A 19 26.10 -47.53 35.31
N PRO A 20 24.97 -47.98 34.69
CA PRO A 20 24.69 -47.83 33.25
C PRO A 20 24.80 -46.39 32.70
N GLU A 21 24.73 -45.38 33.57
CA GLU A 21 24.90 -43.95 33.26
C GLU A 21 26.32 -43.58 32.76
N VAL A 22 27.37 -44.32 33.15
CA VAL A 22 28.75 -43.99 32.73
C VAL A 22 29.12 -44.63 31.38
N LYS A 23 28.41 -45.67 30.96
CA LYS A 23 28.55 -46.23 29.60
C LYS A 23 27.99 -45.25 28.55
N ILE A 24 26.91 -44.55 28.91
CA ILE A 24 26.28 -43.50 28.10
C ILE A 24 27.15 -42.23 28.08
N MET A 25 27.74 -41.81 29.22
CA MET A 25 28.71 -40.71 29.23
C MET A 25 29.96 -40.95 28.36
N ARG A 26 30.46 -42.20 28.27
CA ARG A 26 31.58 -42.52 27.36
C ARG A 26 31.22 -42.40 25.88
N GLN A 27 29.98 -42.70 25.50
CA GLN A 27 29.48 -42.46 24.14
C GLN A 27 29.30 -40.98 23.84
N ILE A 28 28.80 -40.19 24.79
CA ILE A 28 28.65 -38.73 24.65
C ILE A 28 30.02 -38.04 24.54
N LEU A 29 31.03 -38.48 25.31
CA LEU A 29 32.40 -37.95 25.22
C LEU A 29 33.14 -38.32 23.93
N GLN A 30 32.90 -39.50 23.35
CA GLN A 30 33.48 -39.87 22.04
C GLN A 30 32.87 -39.08 20.88
N ILE A 31 31.58 -38.75 20.94
CA ILE A 31 30.88 -37.92 19.94
C ILE A 31 31.31 -36.45 20.07
N GLY A 32 31.49 -35.94 21.30
CA GLY A 32 32.02 -34.60 21.57
C GLY A 32 33.49 -34.41 21.12
N PHE A 33 34.33 -35.45 21.20
CA PHE A 33 35.72 -35.39 20.72
C PHE A 33 35.86 -35.48 19.19
N SER A 34 34.90 -36.06 18.47
CA SER A 34 34.95 -36.12 17.00
C SER A 34 34.53 -34.80 16.35
N GLN A 35 33.52 -34.12 16.93
CA GLN A 35 33.02 -32.83 16.45
C GLN A 35 33.95 -31.64 16.76
N THR A 36 34.73 -31.71 17.85
CA THR A 36 35.74 -30.68 18.17
C THR A 36 37.01 -30.83 17.33
N LYS A 37 37.36 -32.05 16.92
CA LYS A 37 38.52 -32.31 16.04
C LYS A 37 38.27 -31.87 14.59
N THR A 38 37.04 -31.98 14.09
CA THR A 38 36.62 -31.42 12.79
C THR A 38 36.55 -29.89 12.82
N HIS A 39 36.11 -29.28 13.92
CA HIS A 39 36.13 -27.82 14.09
C HIS A 39 37.56 -27.25 14.11
N PHE A 40 38.51 -27.92 14.78
CA PHE A 40 39.93 -27.51 14.80
C PHE A 40 40.66 -27.74 13.47
N LEU A 41 40.30 -28.77 12.70
CA LEU A 41 40.85 -28.99 11.35
C LEU A 41 40.34 -27.93 10.36
N HIS A 42 39.06 -27.56 10.41
CA HIS A 42 38.50 -26.50 9.57
C HIS A 42 39.06 -25.11 9.90
N MET A 43 39.29 -24.77 11.18
CA MET A 43 39.95 -23.51 11.54
C MET A 43 41.43 -23.48 11.12
N ARG A 44 42.13 -24.63 11.15
CA ARG A 44 43.54 -24.71 10.71
C ARG A 44 43.68 -24.62 9.19
N GLU A 45 42.75 -25.20 8.43
CA GLU A 45 42.68 -25.04 6.98
C GLU A 45 42.30 -23.60 6.57
N PHE A 46 41.40 -22.96 7.31
CA PHE A 46 41.01 -21.55 7.09
C PHE A 46 42.17 -20.58 7.37
N CYS A 47 42.94 -20.79 8.45
CA CYS A 47 44.13 -19.98 8.75
C CYS A 47 45.29 -20.20 7.77
N LEU A 48 45.46 -21.42 7.23
CA LEU A 48 46.49 -21.72 6.22
C LEU A 48 46.12 -21.15 4.84
N THR A 49 44.84 -21.14 4.46
CA THR A 49 44.37 -20.48 3.22
C THR A 49 44.47 -18.96 3.30
N CYS A 50 44.16 -18.34 4.45
CA CYS A 50 44.35 -16.90 4.63
C CYS A 50 45.83 -16.46 4.57
N LYS A 51 46.77 -17.29 5.06
CA LYS A 51 48.23 -17.02 4.92
C LYS A 51 48.75 -17.21 3.50
N HIS A 52 48.16 -18.10 2.70
CA HIS A 52 48.59 -18.35 1.32
C HIS A 52 48.09 -17.28 0.33
N VAL A 53 46.95 -16.65 0.61
CA VAL A 53 46.39 -15.56 -0.21
C VAL A 53 47.12 -14.22 0.00
N ALA A 54 47.78 -14.04 1.15
CA ALA A 54 48.46 -12.79 1.49
C ALA A 54 49.87 -12.63 0.85
N SER A 55 50.41 -13.63 0.14
CA SER A 55 51.81 -13.63 -0.30
C SER A 55 52.06 -13.87 -1.80
N GLN A 56 51.08 -13.63 -2.69
CA GLN A 56 51.30 -13.75 -4.14
C GLN A 56 51.24 -12.40 -4.87
N PRO A 57 52.15 -12.14 -5.84
CA PRO A 57 52.29 -10.84 -6.50
C PRO A 57 51.09 -10.50 -7.39
N GLN A 58 50.73 -9.22 -7.43
CA GLN A 58 49.53 -8.57 -7.99
C GLN A 58 49.27 -8.73 -9.51
N ARG A 59 49.50 -9.89 -10.14
CA ARG A 59 49.26 -10.09 -11.59
C ARG A 59 48.07 -10.97 -11.96
N THR A 60 47.32 -11.51 -11.00
CA THR A 60 46.16 -12.38 -11.25
C THR A 60 44.81 -11.79 -10.82
N ILE A 61 44.77 -10.51 -10.41
CA ILE A 61 43.52 -9.83 -10.02
C ILE A 61 42.76 -9.25 -11.23
N SER A 62 43.42 -8.96 -12.35
CA SER A 62 42.74 -8.44 -13.55
C SER A 62 41.90 -9.49 -14.29
N HIS A 63 42.28 -10.77 -14.21
CA HIS A 63 41.55 -11.85 -14.88
C HIS A 63 40.35 -12.39 -14.09
N LEU A 64 40.30 -12.16 -12.77
CA LEU A 64 39.18 -12.54 -11.92
C LEU A 64 38.09 -11.46 -11.85
N TYR A 65 38.42 -10.20 -12.14
CA TYR A 65 37.43 -9.10 -12.20
C TYR A 65 36.59 -9.08 -13.47
N ASN A 66 37.00 -9.77 -14.54
CA ASN A 66 36.25 -9.79 -15.81
C ASN A 66 35.17 -10.87 -15.91
N ASN A 67 35.05 -11.80 -14.95
CA ASN A 67 34.15 -12.97 -15.09
C ASN A 67 33.17 -13.20 -13.93
N ARG A 68 32.88 -12.21 -13.09
CA ARG A 68 31.74 -12.26 -12.13
C ARG A 68 30.85 -11.02 -12.21
N SER A 69 30.26 -10.80 -13.37
CA SER A 69 29.08 -9.95 -13.52
C SER A 69 27.92 -10.80 -14.03
N ALA A 70 27.17 -11.45 -13.12
CA ALA A 70 25.86 -12.01 -13.48
C ALA A 70 24.90 -12.26 -12.30
N THR A 71 25.37 -12.38 -11.06
CA THR A 71 24.51 -12.85 -9.95
C THR A 71 24.25 -11.86 -8.82
N LEU A 72 25.10 -10.86 -8.61
CA LEU A 72 24.88 -9.83 -7.57
C LEU A 72 23.98 -8.62 -7.93
N PRO A 73 23.52 -8.44 -9.18
CA PRO A 73 22.39 -7.53 -9.45
C PRO A 73 21.02 -8.22 -9.35
N ARG A 74 20.95 -9.56 -9.23
CA ARG A 74 19.67 -10.29 -9.32
C ARG A 74 18.89 -10.24 -8.02
N LEU A 75 19.49 -10.57 -6.87
CA LEU A 75 18.80 -10.56 -5.57
C LEU A 75 18.37 -9.15 -5.15
N TYR A 76 19.22 -8.13 -5.33
CA TYR A 76 18.87 -6.73 -5.08
C TYR A 76 17.76 -6.24 -6.03
N ARG A 77 17.80 -6.62 -7.32
CA ARG A 77 16.68 -6.36 -8.25
C ARG A 77 15.44 -7.18 -7.94
N THR A 78 15.53 -8.35 -7.32
CA THR A 78 14.38 -9.19 -6.96
C THR A 78 13.69 -8.64 -5.72
N ILE A 79 14.43 -8.19 -4.70
CA ILE A 79 13.87 -7.54 -3.50
C ILE A 79 13.30 -6.17 -3.87
N LEU A 80 14.01 -5.38 -4.69
CA LEU A 80 13.44 -4.16 -5.28
C LEU A 80 12.28 -4.46 -6.23
N ARG A 81 12.25 -5.60 -6.95
CA ARG A 81 11.10 -5.99 -7.77
C ARG A 81 9.92 -6.46 -6.94
N GLN A 82 10.12 -7.10 -5.79
CA GLN A 82 9.04 -7.57 -4.91
C GLN A 82 8.44 -6.41 -4.12
N SER A 83 9.27 -5.52 -3.59
CA SER A 83 8.83 -4.24 -3.01
C SER A 83 8.20 -3.33 -4.07
N ASN A 84 8.76 -3.27 -5.28
CA ASN A 84 8.11 -2.62 -6.42
C ASN A 84 6.92 -3.40 -6.99
N GLU A 85 6.75 -4.69 -6.73
CA GLU A 85 5.56 -5.45 -7.17
C GLU A 85 4.42 -5.20 -6.21
N ARG A 86 4.68 -5.13 -4.89
CA ARG A 86 3.70 -4.64 -3.93
C ARG A 86 3.36 -3.18 -4.25
N ALA A 87 4.35 -2.32 -4.46
CA ALA A 87 4.13 -0.92 -4.83
C ALA A 87 3.55 -0.72 -6.25
N ARG A 88 3.79 -1.63 -7.22
CA ARG A 88 3.17 -1.59 -8.57
C ARG A 88 1.80 -2.26 -8.60
N LEU A 89 1.55 -3.26 -7.77
CA LEU A 89 0.21 -3.80 -7.53
C LEU A 89 -0.62 -2.68 -6.92
N ILE A 90 -0.10 -1.99 -5.89
CA ILE A 90 -0.68 -0.78 -5.29
C ILE A 90 -0.76 0.40 -6.30
N SER A 91 0.26 0.63 -7.14
CA SER A 91 0.23 1.74 -8.13
C SER A 91 -0.65 1.46 -9.35
N ASN A 92 -0.90 0.19 -9.68
CA ASN A 92 -1.90 -0.20 -10.69
C ASN A 92 -3.30 -0.32 -10.07
N TYR A 93 -3.38 -0.51 -8.74
CA TYR A 93 -4.60 -0.45 -7.94
C TYR A 93 -5.22 0.95 -7.89
N THR A 94 -4.35 1.95 -7.75
CA THR A 94 -4.66 3.36 -7.47
C THR A 94 -5.30 4.11 -8.66
N VAL A 95 -5.59 3.41 -9.76
CA VAL A 95 -6.25 3.98 -10.94
C VAL A 95 -7.67 3.42 -11.03
N ASN A 96 -8.57 4.01 -10.24
CA ASN A 96 -10.00 4.15 -10.54
C ASN A 96 -10.69 2.90 -11.11
N ARG A 97 -10.61 1.77 -10.41
CA ARG A 97 -11.64 0.74 -10.57
C ARG A 97 -12.76 1.01 -9.57
N GLY A 98 -13.93 1.40 -10.08
CA GLY A 98 -15.15 1.33 -9.30
C GLY A 98 -15.46 -0.13 -8.95
N ILE A 99 -16.26 -0.32 -7.90
CA ILE A 99 -16.68 -1.65 -7.43
C ILE A 99 -17.19 -2.48 -8.61
N SER A 100 -16.59 -3.65 -8.81
CA SER A 100 -16.98 -4.59 -9.86
C SER A 100 -18.41 -5.10 -9.60
N LYS A 101 -19.15 -5.49 -10.64
CA LYS A 101 -20.51 -6.01 -10.43
C LYS A 101 -20.44 -7.27 -9.57
N SER A 102 -21.18 -7.26 -8.45
CA SER A 102 -21.32 -8.33 -7.44
C SER A 102 -21.25 -9.76 -7.97
N SER A 103 -21.79 -9.99 -9.17
CA SER A 103 -21.76 -11.26 -9.92
C SER A 103 -20.39 -11.94 -10.05
N GLN A 104 -19.27 -11.23 -9.95
CA GLN A 104 -17.93 -11.85 -9.96
C GLN A 104 -17.46 -12.32 -8.57
N LEU A 105 -18.02 -11.75 -7.50
CA LEU A 105 -17.63 -11.98 -6.11
C LEU A 105 -18.52 -12.99 -5.39
N GLU A 106 -19.71 -13.28 -5.93
CA GLU A 106 -20.70 -14.24 -5.39
C GLU A 106 -20.16 -15.68 -5.26
N ASN A 107 -19.01 -16.00 -5.87
CA ASN A 107 -18.40 -17.33 -5.85
C ASN A 107 -17.33 -17.52 -4.76
N TYR A 108 -17.07 -16.52 -3.92
CA TYR A 108 -16.05 -16.60 -2.86
C TYR A 108 -16.71 -16.71 -1.49
N GLU A 109 -16.28 -17.70 -0.69
CA GLU A 109 -16.65 -17.80 0.71
C GLU A 109 -16.33 -16.49 1.45
N ALA A 110 -17.12 -16.17 2.47
CA ALA A 110 -16.85 -15.04 3.34
C ALA A 110 -15.38 -15.09 3.82
N LEU A 111 -14.64 -14.01 3.60
CA LEU A 111 -13.24 -13.93 4.01
C LEU A 111 -13.19 -13.96 5.53
N SER A 112 -12.72 -15.06 6.08
CA SER A 112 -12.53 -15.24 7.52
C SER A 112 -11.10 -15.67 7.82
N LEU A 113 -10.68 -15.56 9.08
CA LEU A 113 -9.40 -16.15 9.50
C LEU A 113 -9.40 -17.67 9.37
N GLU A 114 -10.55 -18.33 9.27
CA GLU A 114 -10.65 -19.78 9.05
C GLU A 114 -10.47 -20.15 7.57
N ASN A 115 -10.57 -19.17 6.66
CA ASN A 115 -10.41 -19.39 5.23
C ASN A 115 -8.98 -19.85 4.89
N VAL A 116 -8.89 -20.95 4.14
CA VAL A 116 -7.62 -21.62 3.82
C VAL A 116 -6.66 -20.71 3.04
N GLU A 117 -7.16 -19.91 2.09
CA GLU A 117 -6.32 -19.01 1.30
C GLU A 117 -5.88 -17.79 2.12
N VAL A 118 -6.73 -17.29 3.02
CA VAL A 118 -6.34 -16.25 3.99
C VAL A 118 -5.19 -16.77 4.86
N GLN A 119 -5.32 -17.96 5.44
CA GLN A 119 -4.29 -18.58 6.28
C GLN A 119 -2.97 -18.79 5.54
N LYS A 120 -3.03 -19.21 4.28
CA LYS A 120 -1.85 -19.36 3.41
C LYS A 120 -1.19 -18.01 3.11
N TYR A 121 -1.96 -16.96 2.87
CA TYR A 121 -1.45 -15.61 2.67
C TYR A 121 -0.79 -15.06 3.95
N LEU A 122 -1.43 -15.23 5.12
CA LEU A 122 -0.87 -14.85 6.42
C LEU A 122 0.44 -15.58 6.72
N ARG A 123 0.53 -16.88 6.41
CA ARG A 123 1.77 -17.66 6.55
C ARG A 123 2.89 -17.08 5.69
N LYS A 124 2.59 -16.74 4.43
CA LYS A 124 3.55 -16.09 3.53
C LYS A 124 4.01 -14.74 4.09
N LEU A 125 3.09 -13.91 4.59
CA LEU A 125 3.44 -12.63 5.21
C LEU A 125 4.37 -12.78 6.42
N ARG A 126 4.15 -13.79 7.26
CA ARG A 126 5.04 -14.09 8.40
C ARG A 126 6.43 -14.52 7.96
N GLU A 127 6.53 -15.32 6.90
CA GLU A 127 7.82 -15.71 6.32
C GLU A 127 8.57 -14.49 5.75
N GLU A 128 7.86 -13.61 5.04
CA GLU A 128 8.40 -12.34 4.56
C GLU A 128 8.89 -11.44 5.71
N HIS A 129 8.10 -11.30 6.77
CA HIS A 129 8.47 -10.54 7.95
C HIS A 129 9.72 -11.09 8.63
N ARG A 130 9.80 -12.42 8.81
CA ARG A 130 10.97 -13.09 9.37
C ARG A 130 12.21 -12.87 8.51
N ALA A 131 12.07 -12.97 7.19
CA ALA A 131 13.17 -12.68 6.27
C ALA A 131 13.62 -11.21 6.36
N ALA A 132 12.68 -10.27 6.50
CA ALA A 132 12.97 -8.85 6.64
C ALA A 132 13.74 -8.52 7.94
N LEU A 133 13.43 -9.19 9.05
CA LEU A 133 14.16 -9.05 10.33
C LEU A 133 15.62 -9.48 10.25
N HIS A 134 15.94 -10.43 9.36
CA HIS A 134 17.31 -10.92 9.14
C HIS A 134 18.07 -10.16 8.04
N GLY A 135 17.42 -9.21 7.35
CA GLY A 135 18.05 -8.41 6.32
C GLY A 135 18.81 -7.22 6.91
N GLU A 136 20.06 -7.01 6.48
CA GLU A 136 20.91 -5.89 6.93
C GLU A 136 20.65 -4.59 6.16
N ASP A 137 19.89 -4.63 5.06
CA ASP A 137 19.60 -3.48 4.22
C ASP A 137 18.50 -2.58 4.81
N GLU A 138 18.57 -1.28 4.53
CA GLU A 138 17.62 -0.26 4.99
C GLU A 138 16.17 -0.56 4.56
N ALA A 139 15.99 -1.15 3.37
CA ALA A 139 14.69 -1.56 2.85
C ALA A 139 14.06 -2.70 3.67
N SER A 140 14.87 -3.67 4.11
CA SER A 140 14.41 -4.80 4.93
C SER A 140 14.01 -4.33 6.33
N THR A 141 14.80 -3.41 6.90
CA THR A 141 14.49 -2.77 8.20
C THR A 141 13.17 -2.01 8.13
N GLN A 142 12.94 -1.25 7.05
CA GLN A 142 11.70 -0.49 6.87
C GLN A 142 10.50 -1.42 6.65
N ALA A 143 10.64 -2.49 5.87
CA ALA A 143 9.60 -3.49 5.66
C ALA A 143 9.20 -4.17 6.98
N ALA A 144 10.18 -4.60 7.78
CA ALA A 144 9.93 -5.20 9.09
C ALA A 144 9.16 -4.24 10.02
N ARG A 145 9.55 -2.95 10.05
CA ARG A 145 8.82 -1.93 10.82
C ARG A 145 7.38 -1.77 10.37
N SER A 146 7.14 -1.67 9.06
CA SER A 146 5.79 -1.48 8.51
C SER A 146 4.85 -2.68 8.78
N GLN A 147 5.40 -3.90 8.86
CA GLN A 147 4.63 -5.12 9.09
C GLN A 147 4.42 -5.44 10.58
N ALA A 148 5.20 -4.82 11.48
CA ALA A 148 5.15 -5.10 12.91
C ALA A 148 3.76 -4.91 13.55
N PRO A 149 2.94 -3.89 13.19
CA PRO A 149 1.58 -3.76 13.72
C PRO A 149 0.70 -4.97 13.39
N LEU A 150 0.69 -5.40 12.12
CA LEU A 150 -0.06 -6.58 11.68
C LEU A 150 0.42 -7.85 12.40
N MET A 151 1.74 -8.03 12.58
CA MET A 151 2.26 -9.20 13.29
C MET A 151 1.78 -9.25 14.75
N ARG A 152 1.67 -8.10 15.44
CA ARG A 152 1.14 -8.05 16.82
C ARG A 152 -0.33 -8.48 16.88
N LEU A 153 -1.15 -8.06 15.90
CA LEU A 153 -2.54 -8.48 15.82
C LEU A 153 -2.63 -9.99 15.59
N LEU A 154 -1.79 -10.55 14.72
CA LEU A 154 -1.73 -11.99 14.48
C LEU A 154 -1.28 -12.79 15.72
N ASP A 155 -0.33 -12.26 16.50
CA ASP A 155 0.09 -12.89 17.76
C ASP A 155 -1.04 -12.88 18.80
N GLN A 156 -1.86 -11.83 18.82
CA GLN A 156 -3.05 -11.75 19.69
C GLN A 156 -4.12 -12.77 19.25
N VAL A 157 -4.36 -12.91 17.94
CA VAL A 157 -5.28 -13.92 17.40
C VAL A 157 -4.85 -15.32 17.84
N GLU A 158 -3.56 -15.65 17.73
CA GLU A 158 -3.05 -16.98 18.14
C GLU A 158 -3.24 -17.26 19.63
N ARG A 159 -3.05 -16.24 20.48
CA ARG A 159 -3.32 -16.38 21.91
C ARG A 159 -4.78 -16.66 22.18
N LEU A 160 -5.69 -15.89 21.57
CA LEU A 160 -7.12 -16.11 21.73
C LEU A 160 -7.57 -17.47 21.20
N TRP A 161 -6.97 -17.97 20.12
CA TRP A 161 -7.22 -19.34 19.64
C TRP A 161 -6.76 -20.39 20.65
N SER A 162 -5.58 -20.21 21.26
CA SER A 162 -5.10 -21.08 22.34
C SER A 162 -6.04 -21.03 23.56
N ASP A 163 -6.47 -19.84 23.96
CA ASP A 163 -7.41 -19.64 25.08
C ASP A 163 -8.75 -20.35 24.80
N ILE A 164 -9.25 -20.28 23.55
CA ILE A 164 -10.47 -21.00 23.13
C ILE A 164 -10.28 -22.52 23.22
N GLU A 165 -9.14 -23.04 22.78
CA GLU A 165 -8.85 -24.49 22.87
C GLU A 165 -8.81 -24.97 24.32
N GLU A 166 -8.17 -24.21 25.21
CA GLU A 166 -8.08 -24.51 26.64
C GLU A 166 -9.47 -24.42 27.33
N LEU A 167 -10.23 -23.36 27.05
CA LEU A 167 -11.58 -23.18 27.60
C LEU A 167 -12.58 -24.21 27.10
N CYS A 168 -12.49 -24.61 25.82
CA CYS A 168 -13.28 -25.73 25.28
C CYS A 168 -12.97 -27.04 26.02
N ALA A 169 -11.69 -27.36 26.23
CA ALA A 169 -11.28 -28.56 26.94
C ALA A 169 -11.78 -28.56 28.40
N LEU A 170 -11.75 -27.40 29.08
CA LEU A 170 -12.29 -27.24 30.43
C LEU A 170 -13.82 -27.39 30.49
N ALA A 171 -14.54 -26.78 29.53
CA ALA A 171 -15.99 -26.83 29.45
C ALA A 171 -16.53 -28.25 29.13
N GLU A 172 -15.73 -29.07 28.44
CA GLU A 172 -16.05 -30.47 28.09
C GLU A 172 -15.45 -31.49 29.08
N SER A 173 -14.67 -31.05 30.06
CA SER A 173 -14.01 -31.93 31.01
C SER A 173 -15.01 -32.64 31.93
N ASN A 174 -14.95 -33.97 32.00
CA ASN A 174 -15.78 -34.76 32.92
C ASN A 174 -15.26 -34.77 34.37
N GLU A 175 -14.13 -34.09 34.63
CA GLU A 175 -13.43 -34.08 35.92
C GLU A 175 -13.71 -32.81 36.74
N GLY A 176 -14.38 -31.80 36.16
CA GLY A 176 -14.73 -30.54 36.82
C GLY A 176 -16.17 -30.49 37.34
N ASP A 177 -16.39 -29.73 38.42
CA ASP A 177 -17.74 -29.44 38.92
C ASP A 177 -18.52 -28.56 37.92
N LYS A 178 -19.85 -28.69 37.92
CA LYS A 178 -20.74 -28.01 36.96
C LYS A 178 -20.57 -26.48 36.96
N GLU A 179 -20.31 -25.87 38.11
CA GLU A 179 -20.03 -24.43 38.23
C GLU A 179 -18.76 -24.03 37.45
N MET A 180 -17.72 -24.86 37.46
CA MET A 180 -16.47 -24.62 36.71
C MET A 180 -16.69 -24.72 35.20
N GLN A 181 -17.48 -25.69 34.75
CA GLN A 181 -17.85 -25.82 33.34
C GLN A 181 -18.71 -24.63 32.86
N ASP A 182 -19.63 -24.16 33.68
CA ASP A 182 -20.51 -23.04 33.33
C ASP A 182 -19.70 -21.72 33.28
N MET A 183 -18.76 -21.49 34.21
CA MET A 183 -17.81 -20.36 34.14
C MET A 183 -16.95 -20.42 32.87
N ALA A 184 -16.42 -21.59 32.50
CA ALA A 184 -15.62 -21.74 31.28
C ALA A 184 -16.43 -21.44 30.00
N ARG A 185 -17.73 -21.77 29.98
CA ARG A 185 -18.62 -21.44 28.84
C ARG A 185 -18.89 -19.95 28.73
N GLU A 186 -19.04 -19.25 29.85
CA GLU A 186 -19.20 -17.79 29.86
C GLU A 186 -17.94 -17.09 29.35
N GLU A 187 -16.77 -17.46 29.87
CA GLU A 187 -15.48 -16.93 29.40
C GLU A 187 -15.25 -17.24 27.91
N LEU A 188 -15.61 -18.43 27.44
CA LEU A 188 -15.52 -18.81 26.03
C LEU A 188 -16.32 -17.86 25.12
N GLN A 189 -17.51 -17.42 25.54
CA GLN A 189 -18.32 -16.47 24.76
C GLN A 189 -17.66 -15.09 24.69
N GLU A 190 -17.06 -14.63 25.79
CA GLU A 190 -16.32 -13.37 25.80
C GLU A 190 -15.09 -13.43 24.88
N VAL A 191 -14.31 -14.51 24.95
CA VAL A 191 -13.11 -14.71 24.13
C VAL A 191 -13.48 -14.82 22.65
N LYS A 192 -14.57 -15.52 22.30
CA LYS A 192 -15.08 -15.57 20.92
C LYS A 192 -15.50 -14.19 20.41
N THR A 193 -16.17 -13.39 21.23
CA THR A 193 -16.56 -12.02 20.86
C THR A 193 -15.34 -11.14 20.60
N LYS A 194 -14.31 -11.24 21.45
CA LYS A 194 -13.03 -10.56 21.24
C LYS A 194 -12.34 -11.02 19.95
N LEU A 195 -12.36 -12.32 19.66
CA LEU A 195 -11.80 -12.88 18.44
C LEU A 195 -12.49 -12.34 17.18
N TYR A 196 -13.81 -12.20 17.18
CA TYR A 196 -14.54 -11.61 16.04
C TYR A 196 -14.13 -10.16 15.76
N GLY A 197 -13.99 -9.33 16.80
CA GLY A 197 -13.51 -7.95 16.62
C GLY A 197 -12.07 -7.91 16.10
N LEU A 198 -11.18 -8.72 16.68
CA LEU A 198 -9.79 -8.78 16.26
C LEU A 198 -9.62 -9.34 14.83
N GLN A 199 -10.52 -10.23 14.41
CA GLN A 199 -10.56 -10.75 13.05
C GLN A 199 -10.83 -9.63 12.03
N GLU A 200 -11.78 -8.74 12.31
CA GLU A 200 -12.03 -7.59 11.45
C GLU A 200 -10.82 -6.65 11.41
N GLU A 201 -10.19 -6.38 12.56
CA GLU A 201 -8.97 -5.57 12.63
C GLU A 201 -7.83 -6.16 11.78
N VAL A 202 -7.62 -7.48 11.85
CA VAL A 202 -6.60 -8.16 11.03
C VAL A 202 -6.92 -8.04 9.55
N LEU A 203 -8.17 -8.29 9.15
CA LEU A 203 -8.58 -8.19 7.74
C LEU A 203 -8.41 -6.76 7.22
N CYS A 204 -8.80 -5.75 7.99
CA CYS A 204 -8.56 -4.35 7.65
C CYS A 204 -7.07 -4.02 7.53
N ALA A 205 -6.24 -4.52 8.44
CA ALA A 205 -4.78 -4.31 8.41
C ALA A 205 -4.06 -5.01 7.24
N LEU A 206 -4.71 -5.95 6.55
CA LEU A 206 -4.19 -6.53 5.30
C LEU A 206 -4.34 -5.59 4.10
N ILE A 207 -5.27 -4.64 4.18
CA ILE A 207 -5.46 -3.63 3.15
C ILE A 207 -4.34 -2.59 3.31
N PRO A 208 -3.46 -2.41 2.31
CA PRO A 208 -2.44 -1.38 2.39
C PRO A 208 -3.11 0.00 2.39
N GLU A 209 -2.78 0.84 3.36
CA GLU A 209 -3.17 2.25 3.35
C GLU A 209 -2.73 2.90 2.03
N GLU A 210 -3.67 3.53 1.32
CA GLU A 210 -3.33 4.21 0.08
C GLU A 210 -2.75 5.59 0.41
N VAL A 211 -1.66 5.97 -0.25
CA VAL A 211 -1.04 7.30 -0.13
C VAL A 211 -2.01 8.44 -0.53
N MET A 212 -3.17 8.11 -1.07
CA MET A 212 -4.21 9.04 -1.52
C MET A 212 -5.35 9.21 -0.51
N ASP A 213 -5.48 8.33 0.49
CA ASP A 213 -6.72 8.24 1.30
C ASP A 213 -7.01 9.49 2.12
N ASP A 214 -5.96 10.13 2.66
CA ASP A 214 -6.06 11.36 3.46
C ASP A 214 -5.92 12.65 2.64
N ARG A 215 -5.94 12.55 1.31
CA ARG A 215 -5.74 13.73 0.48
C ARG A 215 -7.01 14.57 0.40
N THR A 216 -6.81 15.87 0.33
CA THR A 216 -7.81 16.81 -0.17
C THR A 216 -8.29 16.37 -1.55
N VAL A 217 -9.60 16.45 -1.76
CA VAL A 217 -10.27 15.96 -2.95
C VAL A 217 -11.04 17.08 -3.62
N VAL A 218 -11.03 17.07 -4.95
CA VAL A 218 -11.92 17.88 -5.76
C VAL A 218 -13.10 17.02 -6.20
N VAL A 219 -14.31 17.42 -5.80
CA VAL A 219 -15.56 16.81 -6.25
C VAL A 219 -16.20 17.72 -7.29
N GLU A 220 -16.21 17.27 -8.54
CA GLU A 220 -16.83 17.96 -9.68
C GLU A 220 -18.19 17.32 -9.98
N VAL A 221 -19.24 18.13 -10.08
CA VAL A 221 -20.58 17.70 -10.51
C VAL A 221 -20.95 18.44 -11.79
N SER A 222 -21.26 17.70 -12.85
CA SER A 222 -21.54 18.26 -14.18
C SER A 222 -22.82 17.71 -14.78
N ALA A 223 -23.63 18.59 -15.37
CA ALA A 223 -24.82 18.19 -16.10
C ALA A 223 -24.45 17.27 -17.30
N GLY A 224 -25.28 16.24 -17.50
CA GLY A 224 -25.19 15.28 -18.60
C GLY A 224 -26.35 15.40 -19.59
N VAL A 225 -26.89 14.27 -20.02
CA VAL A 225 -28.02 14.21 -20.95
C VAL A 225 -29.32 14.57 -20.22
N GLY A 226 -30.12 15.47 -20.79
CA GLY A 226 -31.40 15.88 -20.19
C GLY A 226 -31.68 17.39 -20.24
N GLY A 227 -30.74 18.18 -20.76
CA GLY A 227 -30.92 19.62 -20.93
C GLY A 227 -31.12 20.33 -19.60
N GLN A 228 -32.18 21.16 -19.52
CA GLN A 228 -32.52 21.94 -18.31
C GLN A 228 -32.76 21.04 -17.09
N GLU A 229 -33.39 19.87 -17.27
CA GLU A 229 -33.63 18.95 -16.17
C GLU A 229 -32.33 18.36 -15.61
N ALA A 230 -31.35 18.09 -16.48
CA ALA A 230 -30.04 17.64 -16.02
C ALA A 230 -29.32 18.72 -15.20
N MET A 231 -29.53 20.00 -15.52
CA MET A 231 -28.95 21.13 -14.76
C MET A 231 -29.61 21.28 -13.39
N LEU A 232 -30.93 21.12 -13.30
CA LEU A 232 -31.65 21.10 -12.02
C LEU A 232 -31.17 19.94 -11.15
N PHE A 233 -31.08 18.73 -11.73
CA PHE A 233 -30.59 17.57 -11.00
C PHE A 233 -29.10 17.70 -10.62
N CYS A 234 -28.28 18.35 -11.44
CA CYS A 234 -26.89 18.66 -11.11
C CYS A 234 -26.79 19.50 -9.85
N GLN A 235 -27.66 20.50 -9.70
CA GLN A 235 -27.72 21.32 -8.49
C GLN A 235 -28.18 20.51 -7.27
N ASP A 236 -29.19 19.64 -7.44
CA ASP A 236 -29.68 18.78 -6.35
C ASP A 236 -28.56 17.85 -5.83
N VAL A 237 -27.81 17.23 -6.74
CA VAL A 237 -26.67 16.34 -6.40
C VAL A 237 -25.52 17.13 -5.78
N PHE A 238 -25.20 18.31 -6.31
CA PHE A 238 -24.16 19.17 -5.75
C PHE A 238 -24.48 19.57 -4.30
N ASN A 239 -25.73 19.98 -4.04
CA ASN A 239 -26.18 20.31 -2.69
C ASN A 239 -26.18 19.10 -1.75
N MET A 240 -26.53 17.91 -2.25
CA MET A 240 -26.44 16.66 -1.47
C MET A 240 -25.00 16.40 -0.99
N TYR A 241 -24.01 16.56 -1.87
CA TYR A 241 -22.60 16.42 -1.47
C TYR A 241 -22.15 17.52 -0.50
N LEU A 242 -22.58 18.76 -0.70
CA LEU A 242 -22.29 19.85 0.23
C LEU A 242 -22.80 19.54 1.64
N SER A 243 -24.06 19.09 1.76
CA SER A 243 -24.64 18.66 3.02
C SER A 243 -23.88 17.47 3.64
N TYR A 244 -23.44 16.52 2.82
CA TYR A 244 -22.67 15.37 3.30
C TYR A 244 -21.30 15.77 3.85
N VAL A 245 -20.60 16.68 3.18
CA VAL A 245 -19.32 17.22 3.65
C VAL A 245 -19.48 17.88 5.02
N GLN A 246 -20.54 18.68 5.20
CA GLN A 246 -20.88 19.31 6.48
C GLN A 246 -21.26 18.28 7.55
N HIS A 247 -22.05 17.27 7.19
CA HIS A 247 -22.44 16.18 8.09
C HIS A 247 -21.23 15.40 8.61
N ARG A 248 -20.20 15.20 7.77
CA ARG A 248 -18.93 14.56 8.14
C ARG A 248 -17.99 15.48 8.93
N GLY A 249 -18.31 16.76 9.09
CA GLY A 249 -17.44 17.75 9.72
C GLY A 249 -16.17 18.08 8.92
N TRP A 250 -16.16 17.74 7.62
CA TRP A 250 -15.07 18.09 6.72
C TRP A 250 -15.16 19.57 6.32
N GLN A 251 -14.04 20.12 5.85
CA GLN A 251 -13.97 21.49 5.36
C GLN A 251 -14.29 21.53 3.86
N GLU A 252 -15.29 22.32 3.47
CA GLU A 252 -15.61 22.62 2.08
C GLU A 252 -15.06 23.98 1.61
N GLU A 253 -14.61 24.03 0.36
CA GLU A 253 -14.35 25.27 -0.38
C GLU A 253 -14.96 25.14 -1.78
N VAL A 254 -15.99 25.93 -2.08
CA VAL A 254 -16.61 25.96 -3.42
C VAL A 254 -15.71 26.75 -4.36
N THR A 255 -15.15 26.10 -5.37
CA THR A 255 -14.23 26.73 -6.34
C THR A 255 -14.95 27.17 -7.62
N GLU A 256 -15.91 26.37 -8.09
CA GLU A 256 -16.69 26.68 -9.30
C GLU A 256 -18.19 26.47 -9.03
N TYR A 257 -19.01 27.40 -9.52
CA TYR A 257 -20.46 27.33 -9.41
C TYR A 257 -21.15 27.99 -10.62
N GLU A 258 -21.32 27.23 -11.70
CA GLU A 258 -21.89 27.72 -12.96
C GLU A 258 -23.42 27.59 -13.00
N THR A 259 -24.13 28.65 -12.64
CA THR A 259 -25.60 28.69 -12.67
C THR A 259 -26.17 28.87 -14.08
N THR A 260 -27.44 28.50 -14.26
CA THR A 260 -28.18 28.74 -15.50
C THR A 260 -29.39 29.67 -15.28
N ASP A 261 -29.85 30.33 -16.34
CA ASP A 261 -30.92 31.34 -16.29
C ASP A 261 -32.28 30.81 -15.76
N ILE A 262 -32.49 29.49 -15.86
CA ILE A 262 -33.75 28.81 -15.50
C ILE A 262 -33.68 28.25 -14.07
N GLY A 263 -32.55 28.46 -13.39
CA GLY A 263 -32.19 27.75 -12.17
C GLY A 263 -31.57 26.39 -12.47
N GLY A 264 -30.76 25.92 -11.53
CA GLY A 264 -29.91 24.74 -11.72
C GLY A 264 -28.44 25.11 -11.96
N LEU A 265 -27.64 24.07 -12.11
CA LEU A 265 -26.19 24.13 -12.19
C LEU A 265 -25.72 23.41 -13.45
N ARG A 266 -24.87 24.04 -14.27
CA ARG A 266 -24.24 23.36 -15.41
C ARG A 266 -23.02 22.55 -14.95
N HIS A 267 -22.22 23.17 -14.10
CA HIS A 267 -21.01 22.61 -13.50
C HIS A 267 -20.81 23.23 -12.12
N GLY A 268 -20.37 22.43 -11.16
CA GLY A 268 -19.83 22.95 -9.91
C GLY A 268 -18.70 22.07 -9.41
N SER A 269 -17.79 22.69 -8.67
CA SER A 269 -16.63 22.04 -8.09
C SER A 269 -16.46 22.47 -6.63
N ILE A 270 -16.22 21.48 -5.77
CA ILE A 270 -15.89 21.70 -4.37
C ILE A 270 -14.57 21.03 -4.04
N VAL A 271 -13.72 21.75 -3.32
CA VAL A 271 -12.53 21.20 -2.68
C VAL A 271 -12.92 20.79 -1.28
N VAL A 272 -12.64 19.54 -0.93
CA VAL A 272 -13.00 18.94 0.36
C VAL A 272 -11.74 18.49 1.06
N SER A 273 -11.51 18.99 2.28
CA SER A 273 -10.37 18.65 3.12
C SER A 273 -10.84 18.08 4.45
N GLY A 274 -10.14 17.04 4.93
CA GLY A 274 -10.47 16.35 6.17
C GLY A 274 -9.89 14.95 6.19
N ASP A 275 -10.18 14.21 7.26
CA ASP A 275 -9.68 12.85 7.44
C ASP A 275 -10.40 11.88 6.48
N SER A 276 -9.61 11.06 5.76
CA SER A 276 -10.14 9.97 4.92
C SER A 276 -11.23 10.39 3.92
N VAL A 277 -11.11 11.59 3.35
CA VAL A 277 -12.08 12.14 2.38
C VAL A 277 -12.07 11.32 1.10
N TYR A 278 -10.88 11.04 0.55
CA TYR A 278 -10.77 10.33 -0.71
C TYR A 278 -11.20 8.88 -0.59
N SER A 279 -10.80 8.18 0.48
CA SER A 279 -11.21 6.80 0.73
C SER A 279 -12.73 6.67 0.81
N SER A 280 -13.40 7.65 1.40
CA SER A 280 -14.86 7.69 1.51
C SER A 280 -15.55 8.01 0.18
N LEU A 281 -15.07 9.01 -0.57
CA LEU A 281 -15.76 9.53 -1.75
C LEU A 281 -15.30 8.91 -3.07
N LYS A 282 -14.21 8.13 -3.13
CA LYS A 282 -13.68 7.57 -4.39
C LYS A 282 -14.71 6.74 -5.16
N TYR A 283 -15.68 6.15 -4.47
CA TYR A 283 -16.79 5.40 -5.07
C TYR A 283 -17.96 6.28 -5.53
N GLU A 284 -17.90 7.60 -5.41
CA GLU A 284 -18.95 8.49 -5.93
C GLU A 284 -18.68 8.91 -7.38
N GLY A 285 -17.48 8.66 -7.92
CA GLY A 285 -17.14 8.94 -9.31
C GLY A 285 -17.96 8.09 -10.30
N GLY A 286 -18.69 8.73 -11.20
CA GLY A 286 -19.47 8.06 -12.23
C GLY A 286 -20.69 8.85 -12.72
N THR A 287 -21.57 8.17 -13.47
CA THR A 287 -22.83 8.76 -13.96
C THR A 287 -24.00 8.46 -13.02
N HIS A 288 -24.68 9.50 -12.56
CA HIS A 288 -25.88 9.46 -11.75
C HIS A 288 -27.10 9.71 -12.65
N ARG A 289 -28.10 8.83 -12.58
CA ARG A 289 -29.30 8.92 -13.42
C ARG A 289 -30.52 9.31 -12.59
N VAL A 290 -31.29 10.28 -13.04
CA VAL A 290 -32.59 10.63 -12.43
C VAL A 290 -33.75 10.26 -13.33
N GLN A 291 -34.83 9.80 -12.73
CA GLN A 291 -36.13 9.58 -13.35
C GLN A 291 -37.18 10.35 -12.55
N ARG A 292 -37.66 11.47 -13.10
CA ARG A 292 -38.72 12.29 -12.50
C ARG A 292 -39.51 13.06 -13.54
N VAL A 293 -40.65 13.61 -13.14
CA VAL A 293 -41.36 14.61 -13.95
C VAL A 293 -40.61 15.94 -13.78
N PRO A 294 -40.00 16.49 -14.84
CA PRO A 294 -39.26 17.75 -14.74
C PRO A 294 -40.14 18.90 -14.31
N LYS A 295 -39.55 19.87 -13.60
CA LYS A 295 -40.25 21.15 -13.30
C LYS A 295 -40.64 21.92 -14.57
N THR A 296 -39.91 21.69 -15.66
CA THR A 296 -40.11 22.33 -16.96
C THR A 296 -41.13 21.61 -17.85
N GLU A 297 -41.67 20.46 -17.44
CA GLU A 297 -42.55 19.60 -18.25
C GLU A 297 -44.03 19.82 -17.90
N LYS A 298 -44.86 20.12 -18.90
CA LYS A 298 -46.29 20.42 -18.70
C LYS A 298 -47.19 19.17 -18.76
N ALA A 299 -46.76 18.11 -19.45
CA ALA A 299 -47.58 16.93 -19.71
C ALA A 299 -47.49 15.85 -18.61
N GLY A 300 -46.74 16.07 -17.54
CA GLY A 300 -46.57 15.10 -16.45
C GLY A 300 -45.78 13.84 -16.83
N ARG A 301 -45.02 13.88 -17.94
CA ARG A 301 -44.23 12.73 -18.41
C ARG A 301 -42.94 12.59 -17.60
N VAL A 302 -42.59 11.37 -17.25
CA VAL A 302 -41.32 11.05 -16.58
C VAL A 302 -40.19 11.13 -17.59
N HIS A 303 -39.23 12.00 -17.34
CA HIS A 303 -38.00 12.10 -18.14
C HIS A 303 -36.86 11.37 -17.45
N THR A 304 -35.89 10.92 -18.26
CA THR A 304 -34.65 10.32 -17.77
C THR A 304 -33.47 11.22 -18.14
N SER A 305 -32.83 11.75 -17.12
CA SER A 305 -31.68 12.66 -17.23
C SER A 305 -30.46 12.09 -16.48
N THR A 306 -29.28 12.61 -16.78
CA THR A 306 -28.01 12.18 -16.17
C THR A 306 -27.17 13.36 -15.71
N VAL A 307 -26.38 13.12 -14.68
CA VAL A 307 -25.32 13.98 -14.14
C VAL A 307 -24.08 13.13 -14.00
N SER A 308 -22.90 13.72 -14.17
CA SER A 308 -21.63 13.06 -13.95
C SER A 308 -20.96 13.68 -12.74
N VAL A 309 -20.46 12.82 -11.86
CA VAL A 309 -19.67 13.17 -10.68
C VAL A 309 -18.26 12.66 -10.91
N ALA A 310 -17.26 13.50 -10.64
CA ALA A 310 -15.86 13.10 -10.60
C ALA A 310 -15.25 13.47 -9.25
N VAL A 311 -14.51 12.54 -8.67
CA VAL A 311 -13.86 12.65 -7.38
C VAL A 311 -12.37 12.43 -7.59
N LEU A 312 -11.61 13.51 -7.51
CA LEU A 312 -10.21 13.54 -7.93
C LEU A 312 -9.32 13.99 -6.77
N PRO A 313 -8.30 13.22 -6.38
CA PRO A 313 -7.39 13.65 -5.33
C PRO A 313 -6.54 14.81 -5.84
N GLN A 314 -6.28 15.79 -4.98
CA GLN A 314 -5.44 16.92 -5.33
C GLN A 314 -4.00 16.43 -5.64
N PRO A 315 -3.40 16.86 -6.76
CA PRO A 315 -2.03 16.50 -7.08
C PRO A 315 -1.06 17.14 -6.07
N LEU A 316 -0.03 16.38 -5.69
CA LEU A 316 1.05 16.89 -4.84
C LEU A 316 1.87 17.95 -5.58
N GLU A 317 2.39 18.91 -4.82
CA GLU A 317 3.41 19.83 -5.33
C GLU A 317 4.64 19.04 -5.79
N ILE A 318 5.10 19.36 -6.99
CA ILE A 318 6.28 18.72 -7.58
C ILE A 318 7.52 19.46 -7.08
N ASP A 319 8.20 18.89 -6.08
CA ASP A 319 9.55 19.30 -5.70
C ASP A 319 10.59 18.38 -6.35
N ILE A 320 11.58 18.97 -7.04
CA ILE A 320 12.62 18.23 -7.74
C ILE A 320 13.95 18.43 -7.04
N GLN A 321 14.31 17.40 -6.28
CA GLN A 321 15.59 17.28 -5.63
C GLN A 321 16.56 16.51 -6.54
N LEU A 322 17.60 17.20 -7.00
CA LEU A 322 18.65 16.61 -7.82
C LEU A 322 19.80 16.13 -6.94
N SER A 323 20.02 14.82 -6.90
CA SER A 323 21.17 14.21 -6.25
C SER A 323 22.35 14.11 -7.23
N GLU A 324 23.56 14.41 -6.76
CA GLU A 324 24.77 14.28 -7.59
C GLU A 324 25.05 12.84 -8.02
N LYS A 325 24.56 11.85 -7.25
CA LYS A 325 24.72 10.42 -7.55
C LYS A 325 23.96 9.98 -8.81
N ASP A 326 22.90 10.69 -9.15
CA ASP A 326 22.01 10.36 -10.27
C ASP A 326 22.40 11.09 -11.56
N MET A 327 23.49 11.86 -11.53
CA MET A 327 23.93 12.70 -12.63
C MET A 327 25.31 12.30 -13.13
N LYS A 328 25.43 12.12 -14.44
CA LYS A 328 26.72 11.99 -15.12
C LYS A 328 27.07 13.30 -15.81
N MET A 329 28.18 13.90 -15.41
CA MET A 329 28.70 15.13 -16.01
C MET A 329 29.81 14.81 -17.00
N GLU A 330 29.67 15.32 -18.22
CA GLU A 330 30.65 15.22 -19.29
C GLU A 330 31.08 16.63 -19.69
N THR A 331 32.38 16.82 -19.90
CA THR A 331 32.95 18.10 -20.35
C THR A 331 33.50 17.95 -21.76
N LYS A 332 33.32 18.97 -22.59
CA LYS A 332 33.77 19.00 -23.99
C LYS A 332 34.30 20.38 -24.35
N ARG A 333 35.09 20.47 -25.42
CA ARG A 333 35.46 21.75 -26.05
C ARG A 333 34.20 22.41 -26.60
N ALA A 334 34.06 23.72 -26.39
CA ALA A 334 32.94 24.46 -26.95
C ALA A 334 33.06 24.54 -28.48
N SER A 335 31.93 24.58 -29.19
CA SER A 335 31.88 24.76 -30.64
C SER A 335 31.40 26.17 -31.01
N GLY A 336 32.01 26.79 -32.04
CA GLY A 336 31.55 28.07 -32.58
C GLY A 336 32.67 29.07 -32.90
N ALA A 337 32.27 30.29 -33.29
CA ALA A 337 33.19 31.38 -33.58
C ALA A 337 33.89 31.83 -32.29
N GLY A 338 35.19 31.52 -32.16
CA GLY A 338 36.00 31.91 -31.01
C GLY A 338 37.49 31.86 -31.31
N GLY A 339 38.28 32.53 -30.45
CA GLY A 339 39.73 32.53 -30.53
C GLY A 339 40.38 31.24 -30.02
N GLN A 340 41.68 31.26 -29.79
CA GLN A 340 42.46 30.09 -29.33
C GLN A 340 41.86 29.39 -28.09
N SER A 341 41.26 30.15 -27.16
CA SER A 341 40.63 29.63 -25.95
C SER A 341 39.47 28.65 -26.22
N VAL A 342 38.74 28.78 -27.34
CA VAL A 342 37.66 27.84 -27.68
C VAL A 342 38.22 26.46 -28.10
N ASN A 343 39.42 26.45 -28.71
CA ASN A 343 40.09 25.22 -29.13
C ASN A 343 40.83 24.52 -27.99
N THR A 344 41.21 25.26 -26.93
CA THR A 344 42.09 24.75 -25.85
C THR A 344 41.45 24.70 -24.47
N THR A 345 40.22 25.19 -24.26
CA THR A 345 39.51 25.17 -22.96
C THR A 345 38.24 24.32 -23.01
N ASP A 346 38.06 23.39 -22.06
CA ASP A 346 36.90 22.49 -21.96
C ASP A 346 35.78 23.19 -21.20
N SER A 347 35.16 24.18 -21.84
CA SER A 347 34.15 25.02 -21.21
C SER A 347 32.71 24.51 -21.39
N ALA A 348 32.44 23.65 -22.36
CA ALA A 348 31.09 23.13 -22.61
C ALA A 348 30.78 21.93 -21.70
N VAL A 349 29.60 21.95 -21.10
CA VAL A 349 29.17 20.93 -20.12
C VAL A 349 27.92 20.23 -20.64
N ARG A 350 27.91 18.90 -20.58
CA ARG A 350 26.75 18.05 -20.79
C ARG A 350 26.45 17.30 -19.50
N ILE A 351 25.19 17.31 -19.06
CA ILE A 351 24.73 16.57 -17.90
C ILE A 351 23.68 15.56 -18.35
N VAL A 352 23.81 14.31 -17.92
CA VAL A 352 22.86 13.23 -18.16
C VAL A 352 22.27 12.79 -16.83
N HIS A 353 20.95 12.83 -16.69
CA HIS A 353 20.25 12.28 -15.54
C HIS A 353 20.02 10.79 -15.76
N LEU A 354 20.74 9.95 -15.02
CA LEU A 354 20.80 8.50 -15.21
C LEU A 354 19.42 7.82 -15.07
N PRO A 355 18.55 8.17 -14.09
CA PRO A 355 17.25 7.54 -13.94
C PRO A 355 16.30 7.79 -15.11
N THR A 356 16.27 9.02 -15.64
CA THR A 356 15.34 9.41 -16.72
C THR A 356 15.93 9.29 -18.12
N GLY A 357 17.26 9.19 -18.24
CA GLY A 357 17.98 9.23 -19.51
C GLY A 357 18.03 10.61 -20.19
N LEU A 358 17.42 11.66 -19.60
CA LEU A 358 17.47 13.01 -20.13
C LEU A 358 18.89 13.58 -20.13
N SER A 359 19.29 14.19 -21.25
CA SER A 359 20.58 14.85 -21.37
C SER A 359 20.43 16.30 -21.79
N VAL A 360 21.16 17.19 -21.13
CA VAL A 360 21.14 18.63 -21.36
C VAL A 360 22.56 19.12 -21.55
N GLU A 361 22.76 20.07 -22.48
CA GLU A 361 24.05 20.70 -22.70
C GLU A 361 23.98 22.23 -22.71
N SER A 362 25.10 22.84 -22.32
CA SER A 362 25.29 24.30 -22.33
C SER A 362 26.75 24.63 -22.64
N GLN A 363 26.93 25.56 -23.58
CA GLN A 363 28.23 26.12 -23.96
C GLN A 363 28.18 27.66 -24.10
N SER A 364 27.13 28.29 -23.55
CA SER A 364 26.89 29.74 -23.73
C SER A 364 27.92 30.63 -23.05
N GLU A 365 28.48 30.19 -21.92
CA GLU A 365 29.43 30.96 -21.12
C GLU A 365 30.87 30.49 -21.36
N ARG A 366 31.85 31.36 -21.11
CA ARG A 366 33.27 30.98 -21.17
C ARG A 366 33.68 30.09 -19.99
N SER A 367 33.01 30.21 -18.85
CA SER A 367 33.30 29.44 -17.63
C SER A 367 32.52 28.12 -17.59
N GLN A 368 33.23 27.02 -17.33
CA GLN A 368 32.65 25.68 -17.15
C GLN A 368 31.62 25.66 -16.01
N HIS A 369 31.91 26.30 -14.87
CA HIS A 369 31.01 26.31 -13.71
C HIS A 369 29.67 27.00 -14.04
N HIS A 370 29.72 28.12 -14.76
CA HIS A 370 28.49 28.81 -15.18
C HIS A 370 27.68 27.97 -16.19
N ASN A 371 28.37 27.23 -17.09
CA ASN A 371 27.69 26.29 -17.98
C ASN A 371 27.09 25.10 -17.22
N LYS A 372 27.77 24.58 -16.18
CA LYS A 372 27.22 23.56 -15.28
C LYS A 372 25.94 24.05 -14.60
N ASP A 373 25.94 25.24 -14.03
CA ASP A 373 24.76 25.80 -13.35
C ASP A 373 23.58 26.01 -14.32
N LYS A 374 23.85 26.48 -15.55
CA LYS A 374 22.84 26.56 -16.60
C LYS A 374 22.30 25.19 -17.00
N CYS A 375 23.16 24.18 -17.13
CA CYS A 375 22.72 22.80 -17.40
C CYS A 375 21.83 22.26 -16.27
N LEU A 376 22.20 22.48 -15.00
CA LEU A 376 21.40 22.05 -13.85
C LEU A 376 20.03 22.75 -13.81
N LYS A 377 19.99 24.06 -14.08
CA LYS A 377 18.72 24.81 -14.17
C LYS A 377 17.83 24.28 -15.30
N LYS A 378 18.39 24.06 -16.50
CA LYS A 378 17.67 23.48 -17.63
C LYS A 378 17.19 22.05 -17.34
N LEU A 379 18.04 21.22 -16.73
CA LEU A 379 17.70 19.84 -16.37
C LEU A 379 16.56 19.81 -15.36
N ARG A 380 16.61 20.65 -14.32
CA ARG A 380 15.51 20.79 -13.34
C ARG A 380 14.21 21.20 -14.03
N ALA A 381 14.26 22.18 -14.93
CA ALA A 381 13.07 22.62 -15.68
C ALA A 381 12.48 21.52 -16.57
N LEU A 382 13.32 20.72 -17.25
CA LEU A 382 12.86 19.61 -18.07
C LEU A 382 12.26 18.47 -17.25
N LEU A 383 12.89 18.12 -16.12
CA LEU A 383 12.35 17.12 -15.20
C LEU A 383 11.02 17.59 -14.60
N TYR A 384 10.91 18.88 -14.26
CA TYR A 384 9.67 19.49 -13.78
C TYR A 384 8.57 19.36 -14.82
N GLN A 385 8.85 19.75 -16.06
CA GLN A 385 7.89 19.63 -17.15
C GLN A 385 7.46 18.18 -17.36
N GLN A 386 8.40 17.23 -17.38
CA GLN A 386 8.10 15.82 -17.57
C GLN A 386 7.19 15.27 -16.45
N GLN A 387 7.48 15.60 -15.20
CA GLN A 387 6.67 15.16 -14.06
C GLN A 387 5.30 15.83 -14.05
N LEU A 388 5.23 17.11 -14.39
CA LEU A 388 3.97 17.84 -14.56
C LEU A 388 3.11 17.19 -15.64
N ASP A 389 3.69 16.94 -16.83
CA ASP A 389 2.99 16.31 -17.95
C ASP A 389 2.45 14.93 -17.56
N ASN A 390 3.25 14.11 -16.87
CA ASN A 390 2.81 12.80 -16.38
C ASN A 390 1.66 12.92 -15.38
N ASN A 391 1.77 13.83 -14.40
CA ASN A 391 0.72 14.05 -13.40
C ASN A 391 -0.58 14.54 -14.05
N THR A 392 -0.48 15.51 -14.97
CA THR A 392 -1.63 16.04 -15.71
C THR A 392 -2.25 14.98 -16.62
N GLN A 393 -1.46 14.14 -17.28
CA GLN A 393 -1.96 13.03 -18.08
C GLN A 393 -2.74 12.03 -17.23
N ASN A 394 -2.20 11.63 -16.08
CA ASN A 394 -2.88 10.72 -15.14
C ASN A 394 -4.16 11.34 -14.56
N TYR A 395 -4.12 12.61 -14.19
CA TYR A 395 -5.29 13.33 -13.69
C TYR A 395 -6.40 13.39 -14.76
N ASN A 396 -6.04 13.77 -15.99
CA ASN A 396 -6.99 13.91 -17.09
C ASN A 396 -7.55 12.55 -17.55
N SER A 397 -6.74 11.50 -17.58
CA SER A 397 -7.20 10.15 -17.90
C SER A 397 -8.18 9.64 -16.84
N ASN A 398 -7.86 9.83 -15.56
CA ASN A 398 -8.71 9.48 -14.42
C ASN A 398 -10.05 10.21 -14.47
N ARG A 399 -10.01 11.53 -14.66
CA ARG A 399 -11.20 12.35 -14.83
C ARG A 399 -12.05 11.87 -16.00
N LYS A 400 -11.43 11.59 -17.14
CA LYS A 400 -12.15 11.11 -18.34
C LYS A 400 -12.82 9.75 -18.10
N LEU A 401 -12.18 8.84 -17.34
CA LEU A 401 -12.75 7.54 -16.98
C LEU A 401 -13.99 7.69 -16.09
N GLN A 402 -13.93 8.52 -15.04
CA GLN A 402 -15.06 8.73 -14.14
C GLN A 402 -16.20 9.50 -14.82
N VAL A 403 -15.89 10.50 -15.64
CA VAL A 403 -16.92 11.28 -16.36
C VAL A 403 -17.62 10.44 -17.43
N GLY A 404 -16.88 9.53 -18.07
CA GLY A 404 -17.40 8.66 -19.12
C GLY A 404 -18.02 9.44 -20.29
N ALA A 405 -18.97 8.83 -20.98
CA ALA A 405 -19.73 9.46 -22.07
C ALA A 405 -20.90 10.32 -21.55
N LYS A 406 -21.10 10.41 -20.22
CA LYS A 406 -22.29 11.00 -19.55
C LYS A 406 -23.63 10.37 -20.02
N GLY A 407 -23.56 9.19 -20.62
CA GLY A 407 -24.68 8.52 -21.27
C GLY A 407 -25.60 7.80 -20.28
N ARG A 408 -26.78 7.37 -20.75
CA ARG A 408 -27.79 6.69 -19.91
C ARG A 408 -27.40 5.26 -19.50
N SER A 409 -26.46 4.64 -20.19
CA SER A 409 -26.03 3.25 -20.01
C SER A 409 -25.00 3.07 -18.89
N GLU A 410 -24.14 4.07 -18.66
CA GLU A 410 -22.97 4.03 -17.76
C GLU A 410 -23.31 4.41 -16.31
N LYS A 411 -24.57 4.22 -15.90
CA LYS A 411 -25.07 4.66 -14.60
C LYS A 411 -24.52 3.81 -13.45
N ILE A 412 -24.03 4.48 -12.41
CA ILE A 412 -23.70 3.84 -11.12
C ILE A 412 -24.89 3.86 -10.17
N ARG A 413 -25.71 4.92 -10.21
CA ARG A 413 -26.87 5.09 -9.33
C ARG A 413 -28.08 5.62 -10.10
N THR A 414 -29.28 5.15 -9.73
CA THR A 414 -30.55 5.67 -10.27
C THR A 414 -31.43 6.22 -9.16
N TYR A 415 -31.83 7.48 -9.31
CA TYR A 415 -32.74 8.22 -8.45
C TYR A 415 -34.13 8.21 -9.11
N ASN A 416 -35.05 7.41 -8.57
CA ASN A 416 -36.39 7.24 -9.12
C ASN A 416 -37.41 7.93 -8.22
N PHE A 417 -37.83 9.14 -8.60
CA PHE A 417 -38.78 9.94 -7.81
C PHE A 417 -40.20 9.36 -7.81
N PRO A 418 -40.76 8.86 -8.94
CA PRO A 418 -42.08 8.21 -8.92
C PRO A 418 -42.20 7.02 -7.96
N GLN A 419 -41.10 6.31 -7.71
CA GLN A 419 -41.05 5.16 -6.80
C GLN A 419 -40.42 5.49 -5.44
N ASP A 420 -40.06 6.76 -5.21
CA ASP A 420 -39.37 7.25 -4.02
C ASP A 420 -38.20 6.35 -3.57
N ARG A 421 -37.29 6.05 -4.52
CA ARG A 421 -36.21 5.09 -4.30
C ARG A 421 -34.93 5.47 -5.03
N VAL A 422 -33.79 5.23 -4.39
CA VAL A 422 -32.47 5.29 -4.99
C VAL A 422 -31.90 3.87 -5.05
N THR A 423 -31.37 3.48 -6.21
CA THR A 423 -30.74 2.17 -6.41
C THR A 423 -29.29 2.36 -6.86
N ASP A 424 -28.35 1.81 -6.10
CA ASP A 424 -26.95 1.68 -6.51
C ASP A 424 -26.78 0.37 -7.29
N HIS A 425 -26.38 0.46 -8.55
CA HIS A 425 -26.33 -0.68 -9.47
C HIS A 425 -25.09 -1.55 -9.26
N ARG A 426 -24.15 -1.11 -8.43
CA ARG A 426 -22.91 -1.85 -8.12
C ARG A 426 -23.17 -2.85 -7.00
N LEU A 427 -23.77 -2.36 -5.91
CA LEU A 427 -24.19 -3.19 -4.77
C LEU A 427 -25.52 -3.94 -5.03
N GLY A 428 -26.34 -3.46 -5.96
CA GLY A 428 -27.70 -3.98 -6.16
C GLY A 428 -28.68 -3.57 -5.05
N VAL A 429 -28.23 -2.73 -4.10
CA VAL A 429 -29.03 -2.25 -2.96
C VAL A 429 -29.94 -1.11 -3.41
N SER A 430 -31.15 -1.10 -2.87
CA SER A 430 -32.11 -0.01 -3.07
C SER A 430 -32.59 0.56 -1.75
N MET A 431 -32.54 1.88 -1.63
CA MET A 431 -32.94 2.64 -0.44
C MET A 431 -34.17 3.48 -0.77
N HIS A 432 -35.11 3.57 0.17
CA HIS A 432 -36.33 4.36 0.05
C HIS A 432 -36.17 5.73 0.73
N ASN A 433 -37.18 6.60 0.58
CA ASN A 433 -37.17 7.95 1.11
C ASN A 433 -36.07 8.82 0.47
N LEU A 434 -36.29 9.13 -0.80
CA LEU A 434 -35.35 9.85 -1.64
C LEU A 434 -35.10 11.27 -1.13
N ALA A 435 -36.07 11.90 -0.47
CA ALA A 435 -35.91 13.21 0.13
C ALA A 435 -34.85 13.21 1.24
N THR A 436 -34.88 12.23 2.14
CA THR A 436 -33.86 12.07 3.19
C THR A 436 -32.49 11.72 2.59
N PHE A 437 -32.46 10.84 1.59
CA PHE A 437 -31.22 10.47 0.90
C PHE A 437 -30.56 11.69 0.23
N MET A 438 -31.33 12.49 -0.51
CA MET A 438 -30.84 13.71 -1.15
C MET A 438 -30.47 14.81 -0.15
N GLY A 439 -30.86 14.67 1.12
CA GLY A 439 -30.43 15.53 2.21
C GLY A 439 -28.96 15.34 2.61
N GLY A 440 -28.30 14.26 2.17
CA GLY A 440 -26.86 14.05 2.38
C GLY A 440 -26.47 13.75 3.84
N THR A 441 -27.35 13.15 4.64
CA THR A 441 -27.11 12.82 6.07
C THR A 441 -26.95 11.30 6.26
N ASP A 442 -27.49 10.73 7.33
CA ASP A 442 -27.27 9.34 7.76
C ASP A 442 -27.52 8.32 6.65
N THR A 443 -28.65 8.40 5.93
CA THR A 443 -28.96 7.41 4.88
C THR A 443 -27.98 7.44 3.71
N PHE A 444 -27.40 8.60 3.40
CA PHE A 444 -26.38 8.69 2.36
C PHE A 444 -25.04 8.19 2.90
N HIS A 445 -24.72 8.51 4.16
CA HIS A 445 -23.56 7.99 4.86
C HIS A 445 -23.53 6.46 4.89
N ASP A 446 -24.65 5.81 5.24
CA ASP A 446 -24.76 4.35 5.29
C ASP A 446 -24.41 3.71 3.94
N LEU A 447 -24.90 4.28 2.83
CA LEU A 447 -24.57 3.80 1.49
C LEU A 447 -23.08 3.97 1.17
N VAL A 448 -22.52 5.14 1.51
CA VAL A 448 -21.09 5.39 1.30
C VAL A 448 -20.24 4.40 2.10
N SER A 449 -20.58 4.14 3.36
CA SER A 449 -19.90 3.15 4.21
C SER A 449 -19.99 1.75 3.62
N GLN A 450 -21.16 1.32 3.15
CA GLN A 450 -21.32 0.01 2.47
C GLN A 450 -20.48 -0.10 1.20
N LEU A 451 -20.36 0.99 0.42
CA LEU A 451 -19.49 1.01 -0.77
C LEU A 451 -18.02 0.87 -0.39
N VAL A 452 -17.58 1.53 0.69
CA VAL A 452 -16.21 1.42 1.19
C VAL A 452 -15.92 0.00 1.67
N GLU A 453 -16.81 -0.58 2.47
CA GLU A 453 -16.69 -1.97 2.95
C GLU A 453 -16.60 -2.98 1.80
N GLU A 454 -17.44 -2.81 0.78
CA GLU A 454 -17.43 -3.68 -0.39
C GLU A 454 -16.14 -3.51 -1.20
N GLY A 455 -15.65 -2.28 -1.37
CA GLY A 455 -14.38 -2.02 -2.04
C GLY A 455 -13.18 -2.59 -1.26
N HIS A 456 -13.20 -2.53 0.07
CA HIS A 456 -12.23 -3.19 0.93
C HIS A 456 -12.28 -4.72 0.76
N ARG A 457 -13.48 -5.29 0.68
CA ARG A 457 -13.68 -6.72 0.47
C ARG A 457 -13.14 -7.18 -0.89
N GLU A 458 -13.43 -6.45 -1.97
CA GLU A 458 -12.84 -6.71 -3.30
C GLU A 458 -11.32 -6.65 -3.23
N THR A 459 -10.79 -5.63 -2.55
CA THR A 459 -9.34 -5.45 -2.40
C THR A 459 -8.67 -6.63 -1.71
N LEU A 460 -9.26 -7.10 -0.63
CA LEU A 460 -8.78 -8.27 0.08
C LEU A 460 -8.83 -9.52 -0.79
N GLN A 461 -9.93 -9.74 -1.52
CA GLN A 461 -10.04 -10.90 -2.41
C GLN A 461 -8.95 -10.89 -3.49
N GLU A 462 -8.66 -9.74 -4.10
CA GLU A 462 -7.58 -9.65 -5.09
C GLU A 462 -6.20 -9.90 -4.49
N ILE A 463 -5.93 -9.35 -3.30
CA ILE A 463 -4.66 -9.57 -2.58
C ILE A 463 -4.45 -11.04 -2.24
N ILE A 464 -5.49 -11.70 -1.71
CA ILE A 464 -5.43 -13.07 -1.19
C ILE A 464 -5.39 -14.09 -2.34
N TYR A 465 -6.30 -13.96 -3.31
CA TYR A 465 -6.42 -14.92 -4.42
C TYR A 465 -5.48 -14.58 -5.59
N GLY A 466 -4.81 -13.42 -5.56
CA GLY A 466 -3.94 -12.96 -6.64
C GLY A 466 -4.70 -12.70 -7.95
N ILE A 467 -6.02 -12.48 -7.86
CA ILE A 467 -6.88 -12.23 -9.01
C ILE A 467 -6.54 -10.84 -9.53
N LYS A 468 -5.94 -10.79 -10.73
CA LYS A 468 -5.99 -9.58 -11.54
C LYS A 468 -7.34 -9.60 -12.24
N THR A 469 -8.32 -8.83 -11.76
CA THR A 469 -9.52 -8.55 -12.56
C THR A 469 -9.17 -7.71 -13.78
#